data_AF-A0A7C0W2W9-F1
#
_entry.id   AF-A0A7C0W2W9-F1
#
_cell.length_a   1.000
_cell.length_b   1.000
_cell.length_c   1.000
_cell.angle_alpha   90.00
_cell.angle_beta   90.00
_cell.angle_gamma   90.00
#
_symmetry.space_group_name_H-M   'P 1'
#
loop_
_entity.id
_entity.type
_entity.pdbx_description
1 polymer ?
#
loop_
_entity_poly.entity_id
_entity_poly.type
_entity_poly.pdbx_seq_one_letter_code
_entity_poly.pdbx_strand_id
1 'polypeptide(L)'
;LSEKWIPIILPFKILCLIAALRAINAFNSRLVYATGHPGIALSNTAICTLIMPLGFLIGSKYGLEGLSYAWLFLFPIVFLIATKRSISVINLNLLEYFKNLISPIIATSFMALLVELSKILLINSSNEIFQLIFYCFIGMLSYIGFIIIFFKDFLLDVKIFITAN
;
A
#
# COMPACT_ATOMS: atom_id res chain seq x y z
N LEU A 1 0.69 8.26 24.46
CA LEU A 1 1.56 7.06 24.27
C LEU A 1 2.58 6.98 25.41
N SER A 2 2.87 5.78 25.96
CA SER A 2 3.97 5.65 26.94
C SER A 2 5.35 5.66 26.26
N GLU A 3 6.39 6.10 26.99
CA GLU A 3 7.76 6.29 26.48
C GLU A 3 8.33 5.03 25.79
N LYS A 4 7.90 3.85 26.21
CA LYS A 4 8.32 2.56 25.63
C LYS A 4 7.98 2.39 24.14
N TRP A 5 6.95 3.07 23.64
CA TRP A 5 6.47 2.92 22.26
C TRP A 5 7.04 3.98 21.32
N ILE A 6 7.72 5.00 21.81
CA ILE A 6 8.32 6.05 20.96
C ILE A 6 9.23 5.46 19.86
N PRO A 7 10.10 4.46 20.14
CA PRO A 7 10.97 3.88 19.12
C PRO A 7 10.23 3.15 17.98
N ILE A 8 8.95 2.77 18.15
CA ILE A 8 8.19 2.06 17.10
C ILE A 8 7.62 3.00 16.04
N ILE A 9 7.58 4.32 16.30
CA ILE A 9 6.89 5.29 15.45
C ILE A 9 7.49 5.28 14.04
N LEU A 10 8.82 5.33 13.92
CA LEU A 10 9.51 5.30 12.63
C LEU A 10 9.31 3.95 11.90
N PRO A 11 9.58 2.78 12.52
CA PRO A 11 9.27 1.49 11.93
C PRO A 11 7.83 1.38 11.43
N PHE A 12 6.86 1.81 12.22
CA PHE A 12 5.45 1.73 11.88
C PHE A 12 5.11 2.56 10.63
N LYS A 13 5.60 3.81 10.56
CA LYS A 13 5.41 4.67 9.37
C LYS A 13 5.96 4.02 8.10
N ILE A 14 7.16 3.45 8.17
CA ILE A 14 7.78 2.78 7.02
C ILE A 14 6.98 1.53 6.65
N LEU A 15 6.60 0.71 7.62
CA LEU A 15 5.83 -0.52 7.37
C LEU A 15 4.46 -0.23 6.76
N CYS A 16 3.78 0.87 7.11
CA CYS A 16 2.55 1.29 6.46
C CYS A 16 2.75 1.54 4.96
N LEU A 17 3.85 2.20 4.57
CA LEU A 17 4.20 2.41 3.16
C LEU A 17 4.47 1.08 2.44
N ILE A 18 5.24 0.19 3.08
CA ILE A 18 5.53 -1.14 2.54
C ILE A 18 4.27 -2.01 2.42
N ALA A 19 3.32 -1.88 3.35
CA ALA A 19 2.06 -2.60 3.31
C ALA A 19 1.25 -2.27 2.05
N ALA A 20 1.24 -1.00 1.63
CA ALA A 20 0.60 -0.59 0.37
C ALA A 20 1.24 -1.27 -0.84
N LEU A 21 2.58 -1.28 -0.94
CA LEU A 21 3.30 -1.96 -2.01
C LEU A 21 3.06 -3.48 -1.99
N ARG A 22 2.99 -4.08 -0.80
CA ARG A 22 2.66 -5.51 -0.64
C ARG A 22 1.26 -5.85 -1.12
N ALA A 23 0.27 -5.01 -0.84
CA ALA A 23 -1.11 -5.22 -1.30
C ALA A 23 -1.16 -5.28 -2.84
N ILE A 24 -0.44 -4.36 -3.50
CA ILE A 24 -0.29 -4.35 -4.95
C ILE A 24 0.41 -5.63 -5.45
N ASN A 25 1.50 -6.03 -4.80
CA ASN A 25 2.25 -7.23 -5.19
C ASN A 25 1.42 -8.53 -5.05
N ALA A 26 0.58 -8.61 -4.02
CA ALA A 26 -0.31 -9.75 -3.82
C ALA A 26 -1.30 -9.90 -5.00
N PHE A 27 -1.79 -8.79 -5.55
CA PHE A 27 -2.61 -8.80 -6.76
C PHE A 27 -1.81 -9.28 -7.98
N ASN A 28 -0.62 -8.75 -8.21
CA ASN A 28 0.26 -9.14 -9.32
C ASN A 28 0.61 -10.64 -9.28
N SER A 29 0.77 -11.21 -8.08
CA SER A 29 1.02 -12.63 -7.91
C SER A 29 -0.17 -13.47 -8.38
N ARG A 30 -1.39 -13.07 -8.03
CA ARG A 30 -2.62 -13.76 -8.50
C ARG A 30 -2.77 -13.70 -10.02
N LEU A 31 -2.43 -12.57 -10.63
CA LEU A 31 -2.42 -12.41 -12.09
C LEU A 31 -1.50 -13.44 -12.77
N VAL A 32 -0.29 -13.64 -12.24
CA VAL A 32 0.69 -14.59 -12.79
C VAL A 32 0.21 -16.04 -12.65
N TYR A 33 -0.44 -16.39 -11.54
CA TYR A 33 -1.05 -17.71 -11.37
C TYR A 33 -2.21 -17.92 -12.35
N ALA A 34 -3.10 -16.93 -12.49
CA ALA A 34 -4.26 -17.01 -13.38
C ALA A 34 -3.88 -17.14 -14.85
N THR A 35 -2.74 -16.56 -15.25
CA THR A 35 -2.21 -16.61 -16.62
C THR A 35 -1.33 -17.83 -16.89
N GLY A 36 -1.18 -18.76 -15.94
CA GLY A 36 -0.46 -20.02 -16.15
C GLY A 36 1.07 -19.92 -16.07
N HIS A 37 1.62 -18.88 -15.42
CA HIS A 37 3.07 -18.65 -15.33
C HIS A 37 3.64 -18.75 -13.90
N PRO A 38 3.33 -19.80 -13.10
CA PRO A 38 3.72 -19.87 -11.69
C PRO A 38 5.24 -19.81 -11.45
N GLY A 39 6.06 -20.19 -12.43
CA GLY A 39 7.52 -20.08 -12.36
C GLY A 39 8.02 -18.65 -12.14
N ILE A 40 7.31 -17.64 -12.66
CA ILE A 40 7.64 -16.23 -12.44
C ILE A 40 7.37 -15.84 -10.98
N ALA A 41 6.24 -16.26 -10.42
CA ALA A 41 5.90 -16.03 -9.01
C ALA A 41 6.91 -16.69 -8.07
N LEU A 42 7.34 -17.92 -8.38
CA LEU A 42 8.38 -18.62 -7.63
C LEU A 42 9.70 -17.88 -7.69
N SER A 43 10.14 -17.46 -8.88
CA SER A 43 11.38 -16.72 -9.05
C SER A 43 11.36 -15.35 -8.36
N ASN A 44 10.22 -14.64 -8.38
CA ASN A 44 10.03 -13.39 -7.64
C ASN A 44 10.13 -13.62 -6.13
N THR A 45 9.56 -14.72 -5.63
CA THR A 45 9.67 -15.11 -4.22
C THR A 45 11.13 -15.43 -3.87
N ALA A 46 11.85 -16.17 -4.71
CA ALA A 46 13.27 -16.46 -4.50
C ALA A 46 14.12 -15.19 -4.43
N ILE A 47 13.89 -14.21 -5.32
CA ILE A 47 14.56 -12.91 -5.29
C ILE A 47 14.29 -12.20 -3.95
N CYS A 48 13.04 -12.16 -3.50
CA CYS A 48 12.67 -11.55 -2.22
C CYS A 48 13.37 -12.25 -1.05
N THR A 49 13.36 -13.57 -1.03
CA THR A 49 13.99 -14.42 0.00
C THR A 49 15.51 -14.29 0.02
N LEU A 50 16.16 -13.95 -1.08
CA LEU A 50 17.61 -13.69 -1.09
C LEU A 50 17.93 -12.26 -0.64
N ILE A 51 17.22 -11.26 -1.18
CA ILE A 51 17.57 -9.85 -0.96
C ILE A 51 17.15 -9.38 0.44
N MET A 52 15.95 -9.71 0.92
CA MET A 52 15.46 -9.19 2.21
C MET A 52 16.27 -9.67 3.41
N PRO A 53 16.59 -10.97 3.56
CA PRO A 53 17.38 -11.42 4.71
C PRO A 53 18.79 -10.82 4.72
N LEU A 54 19.44 -10.68 3.57
CA LEU A 54 20.74 -9.98 3.49
C LEU A 54 20.63 -8.53 3.97
N GLY A 55 19.57 -7.84 3.55
CA GLY A 55 19.22 -6.52 4.05
C GLY A 55 19.04 -6.46 5.55
N PHE A 56 18.29 -7.40 6.11
CA PHE A 56 18.05 -7.46 7.55
C PHE A 56 19.28 -7.86 8.36
N LEU A 57 20.19 -8.68 7.81
CA LEU A 57 21.47 -8.99 8.46
C LEU A 57 22.37 -7.75 8.58
N ILE A 58 22.32 -6.86 7.59
CA ILE A 58 23.05 -5.57 7.64
C ILE A 58 22.31 -4.60 8.56
N GLY A 59 20.98 -4.49 8.40
CA GLY A 59 20.13 -3.58 9.16
C GLY A 59 20.09 -3.90 10.66
N SER A 60 20.16 -5.17 11.05
CA SER A 60 20.14 -5.59 12.46
C SER A 60 21.32 -5.06 13.27
N LYS A 61 22.44 -4.74 12.61
CA LYS A 61 23.60 -4.09 13.25
C LYS A 61 23.29 -2.68 13.76
N TYR A 62 22.26 -2.04 13.21
CA TYR A 62 21.81 -0.68 13.58
C TYR A 62 20.48 -0.70 14.35
N GLY A 63 20.10 -1.85 14.91
CA GLY A 63 18.86 -2.00 15.69
C GLY A 63 17.57 -1.87 14.86
N LEU A 64 16.48 -1.47 15.52
CA LEU A 64 15.13 -1.41 14.92
C LEU A 64 15.03 -0.44 13.73
N GLU A 65 15.74 0.70 13.79
CA GLU A 65 15.75 1.67 12.70
C GLU A 65 16.44 1.10 11.47
N GLY A 66 17.56 0.40 11.64
CA GLY A 66 18.26 -0.27 10.56
C GLY A 66 17.42 -1.31 9.82
N LEU A 67 16.63 -2.12 10.54
CA LEU A 67 15.65 -3.02 9.92
C LEU A 67 14.59 -2.24 9.11
N SER A 68 14.15 -1.11 9.64
CA SER A 68 13.14 -0.27 8.99
C SER A 68 13.68 0.34 7.70
N TYR A 69 14.92 0.82 7.70
CA TYR A 69 15.57 1.30 6.47
C TYR A 69 15.81 0.18 5.46
N ALA A 70 16.15 -1.04 5.90
CA ALA A 70 16.25 -2.19 5.01
C ALA A 70 14.93 -2.44 4.26
N TRP A 71 13.80 -2.36 4.96
CA TRP A 71 12.48 -2.38 4.33
C TRP A 71 12.27 -1.22 3.35
N LEU A 72 12.57 0.00 3.77
CA LEU A 72 12.34 1.23 2.99
C LEU A 72 13.09 1.21 1.64
N PHE A 73 14.33 0.72 1.62
CA PHE A 73 15.15 0.75 0.41
C PHE A 73 15.07 -0.52 -0.42
N LEU A 74 15.10 -1.69 0.21
CA LEU A 74 15.22 -2.94 -0.54
C LEU A 74 13.89 -3.46 -1.04
N PHE A 75 12.80 -3.32 -0.27
CA PHE A 75 11.51 -3.85 -0.69
C PHE A 75 10.95 -3.16 -1.95
N PRO A 76 11.04 -1.82 -2.13
CA PRO A 76 10.65 -1.18 -3.39
C PRO A 76 11.43 -1.70 -4.60
N ILE A 77 12.72 -2.00 -4.45
CA ILE A 77 13.54 -2.58 -5.53
C ILE A 77 13.01 -3.97 -5.90
N VAL A 78 12.79 -4.83 -4.90
CA VAL A 78 12.20 -6.17 -5.11
C VAL A 78 10.81 -6.06 -5.74
N PHE A 79 9.98 -5.14 -5.26
CA PHE A 79 8.65 -4.87 -5.78
C PHE A 79 8.68 -4.45 -7.26
N LEU A 80 9.57 -3.55 -7.66
CA LEU A 80 9.69 -3.09 -9.04
C LEU A 80 10.13 -4.23 -9.98
N ILE A 81 11.11 -5.03 -9.55
CA ILE A 81 11.58 -6.20 -10.31
C ILE A 81 10.44 -7.22 -10.46
N ALA A 82 9.77 -7.56 -9.36
CA ALA A 82 8.68 -8.52 -9.36
C ALA A 82 7.51 -8.04 -10.23
N THR A 83 7.11 -6.77 -10.09
CA THR A 83 6.04 -6.16 -10.87
C THR A 83 6.36 -6.17 -12.35
N LYS A 84 7.56 -5.73 -12.76
CA LYS A 84 7.98 -5.74 -14.17
C LYS A 84 7.86 -7.14 -14.78
N ARG A 85 8.30 -8.17 -14.06
CA ARG A 85 8.23 -9.55 -14.52
C ARG A 85 6.80 -10.08 -14.58
N SER A 86 5.98 -9.73 -13.59
CA SER A 86 4.58 -10.16 -13.53
C SER A 86 3.73 -9.54 -14.65
N ILE A 87 3.86 -8.23 -14.91
CA ILE A 87 3.07 -7.56 -15.95
C ILE A 87 3.55 -7.87 -17.38
N SER A 88 4.81 -8.28 -17.54
CA SER A 88 5.32 -8.73 -18.84
C SER A 88 4.57 -9.96 -19.37
N VAL A 89 3.94 -10.75 -18.50
CA VAL A 89 3.13 -11.92 -18.90
C VAL A 89 1.91 -11.52 -19.72
N ILE A 90 1.39 -10.31 -19.48
CA ILE A 90 0.24 -9.75 -20.19
C ILE A 90 0.66 -8.66 -21.20
N ASN A 91 1.95 -8.58 -21.54
CA ASN A 91 2.53 -7.58 -22.45
C ASN A 91 2.20 -6.12 -22.08
N LEU A 92 2.06 -5.82 -20.78
CA LEU A 92 1.71 -4.49 -20.30
C LEU A 92 2.96 -3.70 -19.88
N ASN A 93 3.00 -2.41 -20.23
CA ASN A 93 4.13 -1.56 -19.91
C ASN A 93 4.10 -1.09 -18.45
N LEU A 94 5.27 -0.95 -17.83
CA LEU A 94 5.38 -0.40 -16.45
C LEU A 94 4.75 0.99 -16.33
N LEU A 95 4.86 1.82 -17.36
CA LEU A 95 4.28 3.17 -17.35
C LEU A 95 2.75 3.12 -17.31
N GLU A 96 2.14 2.27 -18.13
CA GLU A 96 0.68 2.07 -18.15
C GLU A 96 0.18 1.51 -16.82
N TYR A 97 0.96 0.60 -16.23
CA TYR A 97 0.67 0.06 -14.91
C TYR A 97 0.58 1.16 -13.84
N PHE A 98 1.60 2.02 -13.74
CA PHE A 98 1.58 3.12 -12.78
C PHE A 98 0.55 4.21 -13.12
N LYS A 99 0.27 4.41 -14.42
CA LYS A 99 -0.80 5.32 -14.86
C LYS A 99 -2.16 4.85 -14.33
N ASN A 100 -2.42 3.55 -14.29
CA ASN A 100 -3.67 3.01 -13.71
C ASN A 100 -3.75 3.18 -12.18
N LEU A 101 -2.61 3.31 -11.51
CA LEU A 101 -2.55 3.57 -10.07
C LEU A 101 -2.77 5.06 -9.71
N ILE A 102 -2.75 5.98 -10.69
CA ILE A 102 -2.90 7.42 -10.42
C ILE A 102 -4.24 7.73 -9.74
N SER A 103 -5.31 7.08 -10.19
CA SER A 103 -6.68 7.27 -9.69
C SER A 103 -6.80 6.95 -8.19
N PRO A 104 -6.42 5.74 -7.72
CA PRO A 104 -6.46 5.44 -6.29
C PRO A 104 -5.45 6.25 -5.48
N ILE A 105 -4.31 6.65 -6.05
CA ILE A 105 -3.33 7.53 -5.37
C ILE A 105 -3.94 8.90 -5.10
N ILE A 106 -4.64 9.49 -6.08
CA ILE A 106 -5.33 10.78 -5.92
C ILE A 106 -6.43 10.66 -4.85
N ALA A 107 -7.26 9.62 -4.92
CA ALA A 107 -8.31 9.38 -3.93
C ALA A 107 -7.76 9.25 -2.51
N THR A 108 -6.68 8.48 -2.34
CA THR A 108 -6.01 8.29 -1.04
C THR A 108 -5.37 9.57 -0.55
N SER A 109 -4.77 10.37 -1.43
CA SER A 109 -4.17 11.67 -1.09
C SER A 109 -5.22 12.67 -0.63
N PHE A 110 -6.38 12.71 -1.31
CA PHE A 110 -7.51 13.54 -0.92
C PHE A 110 -8.07 13.14 0.45
N MET A 111 -8.27 11.85 0.69
CA MET A 111 -8.65 11.32 2.00
C MET A 111 -7.65 11.72 3.09
N ALA A 112 -6.35 11.54 2.84
CA ALA A 112 -5.30 11.88 3.80
C ALA A 112 -5.32 13.37 4.17
N LEU A 113 -5.49 14.25 3.18
CA LEU A 113 -5.59 15.69 3.39
C LEU A 113 -6.83 16.07 4.21
N LEU A 114 -7.99 15.47 3.94
CA LEU A 114 -9.20 15.72 4.73
C LEU A 114 -9.08 15.24 6.18
N VAL A 115 -8.50 14.06 6.38
CA VAL A 115 -8.22 13.54 7.73
C VAL A 115 -7.25 14.48 8.45
N GLU A 116 -6.22 14.99 7.78
CA GLU A 116 -5.26 15.92 8.37
C GLU A 116 -5.90 17.26 8.76
N LEU A 117 -6.73 17.85 7.88
CA LEU A 117 -7.50 19.06 8.19
C LEU A 117 -8.47 18.84 9.34
N SER A 118 -9.08 17.67 9.44
CA SER A 118 -10.02 17.34 10.52
C SER A 118 -9.38 17.33 11.91
N LYS A 119 -8.06 17.12 11.99
CA LYS A 119 -7.31 17.17 13.26
C LYS A 119 -7.35 18.55 13.92
N ILE A 120 -7.50 19.63 13.12
CA ILE A 120 -7.60 21.00 13.64
C ILE A 120 -8.86 21.15 14.52
N LEU A 121 -9.96 20.47 14.16
CA LEU A 121 -11.23 20.57 14.87
C LEU A 121 -11.21 19.88 16.24
N LEU A 122 -10.34 18.88 16.42
CA LEU A 122 -10.28 18.04 17.63
C LEU A 122 -8.99 18.23 18.44
N ILE A 123 -8.22 19.28 18.15
CA ILE A 123 -6.91 19.52 18.76
C ILE A 123 -6.97 19.66 20.29
N ASN A 124 -8.12 20.08 20.82
CA ASN A 124 -8.36 20.30 22.26
C ASN A 124 -9.11 19.15 22.95
N SER A 125 -9.45 18.07 22.24
CA SER A 125 -10.23 16.96 22.81
C SER A 125 -9.33 16.01 23.61
N SER A 126 -9.61 15.81 24.90
CA SER A 126 -8.77 14.99 25.79
C SER A 126 -8.87 13.47 25.57
N ASN A 127 -9.84 12.99 24.78
CA ASN A 127 -10.10 11.57 24.59
C ASN A 127 -9.48 11.05 23.28
N GLU A 128 -8.32 10.39 23.37
CA GLU A 128 -7.57 9.83 22.24
C GLU A 128 -8.38 8.78 21.44
N ILE A 129 -9.21 7.97 22.11
CA ILE A 129 -10.01 6.92 21.45
C ILE A 129 -11.10 7.55 20.58
N PHE A 130 -11.76 8.58 21.10
CA PHE A 130 -12.78 9.30 20.34
C PHE A 130 -12.19 9.96 19.09
N GLN A 131 -11.01 10.58 19.21
CA GLN A 131 -10.30 11.14 18.06
C GLN A 131 -10.00 10.07 17.00
N LEU A 132 -9.51 8.90 17.42
CA LEU A 132 -9.20 7.80 16.49
C LEU A 132 -10.44 7.33 15.73
N ILE A 133 -11.55 7.08 16.44
CA ILE A 133 -12.82 6.67 15.82
C ILE A 133 -13.28 7.74 14.82
N PHE A 134 -13.22 9.02 15.20
CA PHE A 134 -13.62 10.13 14.34
C PHE A 134 -12.76 10.21 13.07
N TYR A 135 -11.44 10.08 13.17
CA TYR A 135 -10.54 10.07 12.01
C TYR A 135 -10.79 8.87 11.10
N CYS A 136 -11.07 7.69 11.66
CA CYS A 136 -11.46 6.51 10.88
C CYS A 136 -12.76 6.76 10.10
N PHE A 137 -13.78 7.35 10.73
CA PHE A 137 -15.04 7.69 10.08
C PHE A 137 -14.87 8.74 8.98
N ILE A 138 -14.11 9.81 9.23
CA ILE A 138 -13.81 10.82 8.21
C ILE A 138 -13.04 10.20 7.04
N GLY A 139 -12.03 9.38 7.31
CA GLY A 139 -11.27 8.68 6.27
C GLY A 139 -12.18 7.81 5.41
N MET A 140 -13.04 7.00 6.03
CA MET A 140 -14.01 6.16 5.34
C MET A 140 -14.97 6.98 4.46
N LEU A 141 -15.61 8.01 5.03
CA LEU A 141 -16.59 8.83 4.32
C LEU A 141 -15.96 9.63 3.18
N SER A 142 -14.77 10.20 3.39
CA SER A 142 -14.06 10.96 2.37
C SER A 142 -13.63 10.08 1.19
N TYR A 143 -13.10 8.88 1.46
CA TYR A 143 -12.69 7.96 0.40
C TYR A 143 -13.90 7.45 -0.40
N ILE A 144 -14.97 7.03 0.28
CA ILE A 144 -16.21 6.58 -0.39
C ILE A 144 -16.83 7.73 -1.19
N GLY A 145 -16.92 8.92 -0.60
CA GLY A 145 -17.43 10.12 -1.27
C GLY A 145 -16.63 10.46 -2.52
N PHE A 146 -15.30 10.38 -2.45
CA PHE A 146 -14.43 10.63 -3.61
C PHE A 146 -14.71 9.61 -4.73
N ILE A 147 -14.81 8.33 -4.41
CA ILE A 147 -15.12 7.29 -5.41
C ILE A 147 -16.49 7.52 -6.07
N ILE A 148 -17.53 7.81 -5.29
CA ILE A 148 -18.88 8.04 -5.81
C ILE A 148 -18.93 9.27 -6.73
N ILE A 149 -18.15 10.31 -6.43
CA ILE A 149 -18.17 11.56 -7.21
C ILE A 149 -17.33 11.44 -8.48
N PHE A 150 -16.10 10.94 -8.37
CA PHE A 150 -15.10 10.99 -9.44
C PHE A 150 -14.97 9.69 -10.26
N PHE A 151 -15.42 8.55 -9.74
CA PHE A 151 -15.32 7.24 -10.41
C PHE A 151 -16.69 6.62 -10.66
N LYS A 152 -17.66 7.44 -11.09
CA LYS A 152 -19.01 6.99 -11.45
C LYS A 152 -19.00 5.93 -12.54
N ASP A 153 -18.15 6.09 -13.55
CA ASP A 153 -18.04 5.14 -14.67
C ASP A 153 -17.57 3.77 -14.18
N PHE A 154 -16.58 3.73 -13.28
CA PHE A 154 -16.13 2.49 -12.65
C PHE A 154 -17.24 1.81 -11.83
N LEU A 155 -18.03 2.59 -11.09
CA LEU A 155 -19.16 2.05 -10.33
C LEU A 155 -20.27 1.48 -11.24
N LEU A 156 -20.48 2.10 -12.41
CA LEU A 156 -21.39 1.58 -13.43
C LEU A 156 -20.89 0.25 -13.99
N ASP A 157 -19.60 0.13 -14.31
CA ASP A 157 -19.00 -1.12 -14.80
C ASP A 157 -19.13 -2.26 -13.79
N VAL A 158 -18.83 -1.98 -12.51
CA VAL A 158 -18.99 -2.95 -11.41
C VAL A 158 -20.45 -3.37 -11.26
N LYS A 159 -21.38 -2.42 -11.32
CA LYS A 159 -22.82 -2.72 -11.24
C LYS A 159 -23.27 -3.62 -12.39
N ILE A 160 -22.85 -3.29 -13.62
CA ILE A 160 -23.15 -4.10 -14.81
C ILE A 160 -22.63 -5.53 -14.63
N PHE A 161 -21.38 -5.69 -14.19
CA PHE A 161 -20.78 -7.01 -13.98
C PHE A 161 -21.54 -7.86 -12.94
N ILE A 162 -22.02 -7.26 -11.86
CA ILE A 162 -22.79 -7.96 -10.82
C ILE A 162 -24.19 -8.34 -11.33
N THR A 163 -24.84 -7.48 -12.11
CA THR A 163 -26.19 -7.75 -12.65
C THR A 163 -26.21 -8.65 -13.89
N ALA A 164 -25.07 -8.79 -14.58
CA ALA A 164 -24.92 -9.62 -15.77
C ALA A 164 -24.60 -11.09 -15.44
N ASN A 165 -24.51 -11.43 -14.15
CA ASN A 165 -24.25 -12.77 -13.62
C ASN A 165 -25.42 -13.21 -12.73
#